data_AF-A0A963Q666-F1
#
_entry.id   AF-A0A963Q666-F1
#
_cell.length_a   1.000
_cell.length_b   1.000
_cell.length_c   1.000
_cell.angle_alpha   90.00
_cell.angle_beta   90.00
_cell.angle_gamma   90.00
#
_symmetry.space_group_name_H-M   'P 1'
#
loop_
_entity.id
_entity.type
_entity.pdbx_description
1 polymer ?
#
loop_
_entity_poly.entity_id
_entity_poly.type
_entity_poly.pdbx_seq_one_letter_code
_entity_poly.pdbx_strand_id
1 'polypeptide(L)' 'MNAPVDVSLFARAAKPLTSYRRYWAARFGTARFLPMSRAEMEQLGWDSCDIILVTGDAYVDHPSFGMAVIGRTLEAQG' A
#
# COMPACT_ATOMS: atom_id res chain seq x y z
N MET A 1 35.25 7.45 4.42
CA MET A 1 34.15 6.90 5.25
C MET A 1 32.97 7.81 5.04
N ASN A 2 32.04 7.46 4.16
CA ASN A 2 30.86 8.28 3.87
C ASN A 2 29.76 7.88 4.84
N ALA A 3 29.55 8.70 5.88
CA ALA A 3 28.36 8.57 6.70
C ALA A 3 27.14 8.87 5.80
N PRO A 4 26.05 8.09 5.87
CA PRO A 4 24.82 8.42 5.15
C PRO A 4 24.34 9.79 5.61
N VAL A 5 24.06 10.67 4.65
CA VAL A 5 23.51 12.01 4.92
C VAL A 5 22.12 11.83 5.53
N ASP A 6 21.90 12.36 6.73
CA ASP A 6 20.61 12.33 7.39
C ASP A 6 19.64 13.30 6.70
N VAL A 7 18.75 12.75 5.87
CA VAL A 7 17.74 13.50 5.11
C VAL A 7 16.49 13.82 5.93
N SER A 8 16.45 13.51 7.23
CA SER A 8 15.28 13.76 8.09
C SER A 8 15.12 15.22 8.50
N LEU A 9 16.13 16.07 8.28
CA LEU A 9 16.16 17.49 8.67
C LEU A 9 15.68 18.47 7.59
N PHE A 10 15.32 18.02 6.39
CA PHE A 10 14.76 18.92 5.37
C PHE A 10 13.32 19.31 5.72
N ALA A 11 13.00 20.59 5.57
CA ALA A 11 11.62 21.07 5.68
C ALA A 11 10.74 20.34 4.66
N ARG A 12 9.92 19.40 5.13
CA ARG A 12 8.97 18.66 4.28
C ARG A 12 7.83 19.60 3.91
N ALA A 13 7.85 20.11 2.68
CA ALA A 13 6.73 20.86 2.11
C ALA A 13 5.45 19.99 1.99
N ALA A 14 5.60 18.67 1.92
CA ALA A 14 4.50 17.73 1.82
C ALA A 14 3.94 17.31 3.18
N LYS A 15 2.61 17.31 3.29
CA LYS A 15 1.87 16.77 4.43
C LYS A 15 2.22 15.28 4.64
N PRO A 16 2.43 14.79 5.88
CA PRO A 16 2.72 13.38 6.15
C PRO A 16 1.62 12.47 5.60
N LEU A 17 2.00 11.34 4.99
CA LEU A 17 1.05 10.37 4.42
C LEU A 17 0.00 9.91 5.45
N THR A 18 0.43 9.67 6.68
CA THR A 18 -0.43 9.21 7.78
C THR A 18 -1.41 10.26 8.30
N SER A 19 -1.36 11.50 7.81
CA SER A 19 -2.23 12.59 8.24
C SER A 19 -3.39 12.87 7.28
N TYR A 20 -3.48 12.13 6.17
CA TYR A 20 -4.67 12.12 5.33
C TYR A 20 -5.77 11.28 5.99
N ARG A 21 -7.03 11.66 5.75
CA ARG A 21 -8.17 10.86 6.18
C ARG A 21 -8.16 9.56 5.37
N ARG A 22 -8.14 8.42 6.05
CA ARG A 22 -8.21 7.11 5.40
C ARG A 22 -9.47 7.00 4.53
N TYR A 23 -9.32 6.39 3.36
CA TYR A 23 -10.40 6.32 2.37
C TYR A 23 -11.48 5.31 2.77
N TRP A 24 -12.54 5.19 1.97
CA TRP A 24 -13.75 4.45 2.30
C TRP A 24 -13.48 2.97 2.63
N ALA A 25 -12.50 2.35 1.96
CA ALA A 25 -12.18 0.94 2.10
C ALA A 25 -11.56 0.56 3.45
N ALA A 26 -11.05 1.53 4.22
CA ALA A 26 -10.55 1.30 5.58
C ALA A 26 -11.58 0.68 6.55
N ARG A 27 -12.88 0.71 6.20
CA ARG A 27 -13.95 0.08 7.00
C ARG A 27 -13.98 -1.45 6.89
N PHE A 28 -13.42 -2.05 5.84
CA PHE A 28 -13.47 -3.51 5.60
C PHE A 28 -12.33 -4.26 6.30
N GLY A 29 -11.40 -3.54 6.92
CA GLY A 29 -10.21 -4.13 7.54
C GLY A 29 -9.16 -4.53 6.50
N THR A 30 -8.14 -5.25 6.95
CA THR A 30 -7.04 -5.71 6.10
C THR A 30 -7.40 -7.03 5.43
N ALA A 31 -7.22 -7.12 4.12
CA ALA A 31 -7.44 -8.34 3.37
C ALA A 31 -6.35 -9.38 3.72
N ARG A 32 -6.72 -10.66 3.73
CA ARG A 32 -5.73 -11.74 3.92
C ARG A 32 -4.68 -11.73 2.81
N PHE A 33 -5.10 -11.45 1.58
CA PHE A 33 -4.26 -11.22 0.41
C PHE A 33 -4.85 -10.07 -0.39
N LEU A 34 -4.03 -9.31 -1.10
CA LEU A 34 -4.52 -8.30 -2.04
C LEU A 34 -5.26 -8.99 -3.20
N PRO A 35 -6.40 -8.45 -3.66
CA PRO A 35 -7.17 -9.06 -4.72
C PRO A 35 -6.43 -8.99 -6.06
N MET A 36 -6.45 -10.09 -6.82
CA MET A 36 -5.90 -10.17 -8.18
C MET A 36 -7.01 -10.30 -9.23
N SER A 37 -8.26 -10.46 -8.79
CA SER A 37 -9.43 -10.61 -9.64
C SER A 37 -10.63 -9.82 -9.11
N ARG A 38 -11.58 -9.54 -10.01
CA ARG A 38 -12.84 -8.89 -9.65
C ARG A 38 -13.66 -9.70 -8.64
N ALA A 39 -13.63 -11.03 -8.73
CA ALA A 39 -14.35 -11.91 -7.81
C ALA A 39 -13.80 -11.81 -6.38
N GLU A 40 -12.48 -11.71 -6.21
CA GLU A 40 -11.86 -11.48 -4.91
C GLU A 40 -12.17 -10.10 -4.35
N MET A 41 -12.22 -9.06 -5.21
CA MET A 41 -12.67 -7.72 -4.79
C MET A 41 -14.08 -7.78 -4.20
N GLU A 42 -15.01 -8.47 -4.86
CA GLU A 42 -16.39 -8.63 -4.38
C GLU A 42 -16.46 -9.34 -3.02
N GLN A 43 -15.62 -10.37 -2.81
CA GLN A 43 -15.51 -11.07 -1.52
C GLN A 43 -14.99 -10.15 -0.41
N LEU A 44 -14.09 -9.23 -0.74
CA LEU A 44 -13.54 -8.22 0.19
C LEU A 44 -14.47 -7.00 0.36
N GLY A 45 -15.56 -6.91 -0.40
CA GLY A 45 -16.44 -5.74 -0.43
C GLY A 45 -15.83 -4.53 -1.15
N TRP A 46 -14.81 -4.77 -1.99
CA TRP A 46 -14.14 -3.72 -2.76
C TRP A 46 -14.94 -3.39 -4.03
N ASP A 47 -15.35 -2.12 -4.21
CA ASP A 47 -16.10 -1.68 -5.39
C ASP A 47 -15.19 -1.25 -6.55
N SER A 48 -13.98 -0.77 -6.22
CA SER A 48 -13.02 -0.13 -7.12
C SER A 48 -11.59 -0.28 -6.60
N CYS A 49 -10.61 -0.09 -7.49
CA CYS A 49 -9.19 0.01 -7.15
C CYS A 49 -8.68 1.40 -7.53
N ASP A 50 -8.12 2.14 -6.59
CA ASP A 50 -7.44 3.41 -6.87
C ASP A 50 -6.09 3.19 -7.56
N ILE A 51 -5.41 2.09 -7.21
CA ILE A 51 -4.07 1.74 -7.70
C ILE A 51 -4.06 0.26 -8.07
N ILE A 52 -3.44 -0.07 -9.20
CA ILE A 52 -3.19 -1.46 -9.64
C ILE A 52 -1.68 -1.65 -9.75
N LEU A 53 -1.16 -2.65 -9.04
CA LEU A 53 0.26 -3.03 -9.12
C LEU A 53 0.45 -4.07 -10.23
N VAL A 54 1.11 -3.67 -11.32
CA VAL A 54 1.48 -4.57 -12.41
C VAL A 54 2.93 -5.00 -12.22
N THR A 55 3.16 -6.32 -12.13
CA THR A 55 4.49 -6.91 -11.95
C THR A 55 4.70 -8.08 -12.91
N GLY A 56 5.94 -8.30 -13.35
CA GLY A 56 6.34 -9.47 -14.13
C GLY A 56 6.69 -10.71 -13.30
N ASP A 57 6.66 -10.58 -11.98
CA ASP A 57 6.92 -11.67 -11.01
C ASP A 57 5.60 -12.25 -10.48
N ALA A 58 5.65 -13.42 -9.86
CA ALA A 58 4.53 -13.95 -9.10
C ALA A 58 4.22 -13.05 -7.90
N TYR A 59 2.93 -12.89 -7.59
CA TYR A 59 2.53 -12.25 -6.34
C TYR A 59 2.76 -13.21 -5.17
N VAL A 60 3.69 -12.83 -4.29
CA VAL A 60 3.94 -13.48 -3.00
C VAL A 60 3.84 -12.42 -1.92
N ASP A 61 2.88 -12.58 -1.02
CA ASP A 61 2.63 -11.65 0.08
C ASP A 61 3.64 -11.84 1.20
N HIS A 62 4.86 -11.38 0.97
CA HIS A 62 5.98 -11.55 1.88
C HIS A 62 6.81 -10.25 1.98
N PRO A 63 7.27 -9.82 3.16
CA PRO A 63 7.94 -8.53 3.36
C PRO A 63 9.25 -8.37 2.58
N SER A 64 9.86 -9.46 2.12
CA SER A 64 11.04 -9.40 1.23
C SER A 64 10.70 -9.03 -0.22
N PHE A 65 9.41 -8.97 -0.58
CA PHE A 65 8.94 -8.73 -1.94
C PHE A 65 8.36 -7.33 -2.07
N GLY A 66 8.89 -6.55 -3.03
CA GLY A 66 8.57 -5.13 -3.17
C GLY A 66 7.09 -4.85 -3.42
N MET A 67 6.42 -5.65 -4.26
CA MET A 67 4.99 -5.51 -4.54
C MET A 67 4.12 -5.71 -3.29
N ALA A 68 4.50 -6.65 -2.42
CA ALA A 68 3.79 -6.88 -1.16
C ALA A 68 3.97 -5.68 -0.22
N VAL A 69 5.20 -5.18 -0.05
CA VAL A 69 5.47 -4.00 0.78
C VAL A 69 4.71 -2.77 0.29
N ILE A 70 4.72 -2.51 -1.03
CA ILE A 70 4.00 -1.37 -1.62
C ILE A 70 2.50 -1.54 -1.42
N GLY A 71 1.93 -2.69 -1.80
CA GLY A 71 0.49 -2.94 -1.69
C GLY A 71 -0.02 -2.87 -0.26
N ARG A 72 0.69 -3.45 0.70
CA ARG A 72 0.35 -3.38 2.13
C ARG A 72 0.48 -1.97 2.71
N THR A 73 1.45 -1.19 2.23
CA THR A 73 1.59 0.22 2.63
C THR A 73 0.40 1.04 2.14
N LEU A 74 -0.07 0.80 0.91
CA LEU A 74 -1.22 1.48 0.33
C LEU A 74 -2.53 1.07 1.02
N GLU A 75 -2.76 -0.24 1.22
CA GLU A 75 -3.91 -0.76 1.96
C GLU A 75 -4.03 -0.17 3.37
N ALA A 76 -2.90 0.05 4.06
CA ALA A 76 -2.89 0.69 5.37
C ALA A 76 -3.39 2.14 5.37
N GLN A 77 -3.40 2.82 4.21
CA GLN A 77 -3.95 4.17 4.05
C GLN A 77 -5.45 4.19 3.73
N GLY A 78 -6.09 3.03 3.58
CA GLY A 78 -7.50 2.89 3.25
C GLY A 78 -7.70 2.84 1.75
#